data_AF-A0A136A467-F1
#
_entry.id   AF-A0A136A467-F1
#
_cell.length_a   1.000
_cell.length_b   1.000
_cell.length_c   1.000
_cell.angle_alpha   90.00
_cell.angle_beta   90.00
_cell.angle_gamma   90.00
#
_symmetry.space_group_name_H-M   'P 1'
#
loop_
_entity.id
_entity.type
_entity.pdbx_description
1 polymer ?
#
loop_
_entity_poly.entity_id
_entity_poly.type
_entity_poly.pdbx_seq_one_letter_code
_entity_poly.pdbx_strand_id
1 'polypeptide(L)'
;MNINEAEQQALLQALSNDARTLYLLGIKPSVDKTTAISEPLNYKNLLKLLNGKEHKFTLGRQINSLIKELLHVGLVSFEQDVELNHSFNGKTLVLPLTLTKADDYSRLHLEWQSMQLNWQPDKRLIQDLAKLMGIIDYQHTDLELGDFIAYWLGRPESHFTQFQWTQKFVFNLKHKRLAHGTSTVHKVGQQLVQAKAGIVADENAKKLVEKYSKKNV
;
A
#
# COMPACT_ATOMS: atom_id res chain seq x y z
N MET A 1 5.06 -14.43 0.54
CA MET A 1 5.70 -14.52 -0.80
C MET A 1 4.79 -13.84 -1.79
N ASN A 2 5.24 -12.77 -2.46
CA ASN A 2 4.39 -12.01 -3.39
C ASN A 2 4.62 -12.52 -4.83
N ILE A 3 3.54 -12.74 -5.59
CA ILE A 3 3.55 -13.20 -6.98
C ILE A 3 2.81 -12.15 -7.79
N ASN A 4 3.44 -11.60 -8.83
CA ASN A 4 2.77 -10.62 -9.70
C ASN A 4 1.98 -11.33 -10.82
N GLU A 5 1.23 -10.54 -11.59
CA GLU A 5 0.35 -11.09 -12.63
C GLU A 5 1.10 -11.86 -13.72
N ALA A 6 2.24 -11.35 -14.19
CA ALA A 6 3.03 -12.02 -15.24
C ALA A 6 3.59 -13.38 -14.75
N GLU A 7 4.10 -13.40 -13.53
CA GLU A 7 4.57 -14.61 -12.87
C GLU A 7 3.43 -15.60 -12.61
N GLN A 8 2.26 -15.11 -12.19
CA GLN A 8 1.06 -15.92 -11.99
C GLN A 8 0.59 -16.54 -13.32
N GLN A 9 0.55 -15.77 -14.40
CA GLN A 9 0.20 -16.26 -15.73
C GLN A 9 1.18 -17.36 -16.19
N ALA A 10 2.48 -17.17 -16.00
CA ALA A 10 3.48 -18.18 -16.33
C ALA A 10 3.33 -19.47 -15.49
N LEU A 11 3.02 -19.36 -14.20
CA LEU A 11 2.74 -20.51 -13.33
C LEU A 11 1.47 -21.29 -13.74
N LEU A 12 0.51 -20.62 -14.38
CA LEU A 12 -0.73 -21.24 -14.87
C LEU A 12 -0.58 -21.91 -16.25
N GLN A 13 0.57 -21.76 -16.92
CA GLN A 13 0.86 -22.49 -18.15
C GLN A 13 1.07 -23.99 -17.90
N ALA A 14 1.33 -24.75 -18.98
CA ALA A 14 1.54 -26.20 -18.95
C ALA A 14 2.85 -26.58 -18.23
N LEU A 15 2.84 -26.52 -16.90
CA LEU A 15 3.94 -26.88 -16.00
C LEU A 15 3.51 -28.06 -15.11
N SER A 16 4.44 -28.93 -14.73
CA SER A 16 4.17 -29.94 -13.69
C SER A 16 4.01 -29.29 -12.31
N ASN A 17 3.24 -29.91 -11.42
CA ASN A 17 3.11 -29.43 -10.05
C ASN A 17 4.45 -29.46 -9.31
N ASP A 18 5.30 -30.45 -9.59
CA ASP A 18 6.64 -30.57 -9.01
C ASP A 18 7.52 -29.38 -9.43
N ALA A 19 7.43 -28.90 -10.67
CA ALA A 19 8.13 -27.70 -11.12
C ALA A 19 7.57 -26.41 -10.47
N ARG A 20 6.24 -26.32 -10.26
CA ARG A 20 5.65 -25.18 -9.51
C ARG A 20 6.16 -25.15 -8.08
N THR A 21 6.21 -26.29 -7.42
CA THR A 21 6.76 -26.45 -6.06
C THR A 21 8.23 -26.08 -6.03
N LEU A 22 9.03 -26.57 -6.99
CA LEU A 22 10.45 -26.24 -7.11
C LEU A 22 10.67 -24.73 -7.22
N TYR A 23 9.90 -24.06 -8.09
CA TYR A 23 9.98 -22.62 -8.26
C TYR A 23 9.57 -21.85 -7.01
N LEU A 24 8.38 -22.16 -6.48
CA LEU A 24 7.77 -21.38 -5.40
C LEU A 24 8.47 -21.58 -4.05
N LEU A 25 8.86 -22.81 -3.73
CA LEU A 25 9.40 -23.14 -2.42
C LEU A 25 10.92 -23.31 -2.42
N GLY A 26 11.52 -23.60 -3.59
CA GLY A 26 12.94 -23.92 -3.70
C GLY A 26 13.79 -22.78 -4.24
N ILE A 27 13.36 -22.15 -5.34
CA ILE A 27 14.18 -21.18 -6.07
C ILE A 27 13.84 -19.75 -5.63
N LYS A 28 12.58 -19.33 -5.80
CA LYS A 28 12.20 -17.93 -5.57
C LYS A 28 12.51 -17.39 -4.15
N PRO A 29 12.41 -18.18 -3.07
CA PRO A 29 12.77 -17.69 -1.73
C PRO A 29 14.25 -17.32 -1.58
N SER A 30 15.16 -17.88 -2.39
CA SER A 30 16.61 -17.60 -2.34
C SER A 30 17.05 -16.48 -3.29
N VAL A 31 16.10 -15.77 -3.90
CA VAL A 31 16.40 -14.75 -4.91
C VAL A 31 16.57 -13.38 -4.28
N ASP A 32 17.62 -12.68 -4.69
CA ASP A 32 17.83 -11.28 -4.34
C ASP A 32 16.74 -10.43 -5.03
N LYS A 33 15.99 -9.67 -4.23
CA LYS A 33 14.84 -8.87 -4.71
C LYS A 33 15.23 -7.72 -5.63
N THR A 34 16.51 -7.32 -5.62
CA THR A 34 17.05 -6.19 -6.40
C THR A 34 17.57 -6.67 -7.74
N THR A 35 18.31 -7.77 -7.76
CA THR A 35 18.94 -8.30 -8.98
C THR A 35 18.11 -9.39 -9.67
N ALA A 36 17.15 -9.97 -8.96
CA ALA A 36 16.39 -11.15 -9.36
C ALA A 36 17.26 -12.40 -9.64
N ILE A 37 18.46 -12.45 -9.08
CA ILE A 37 19.38 -13.58 -9.20
C ILE A 37 19.20 -14.51 -7.98
N SER A 38 19.13 -15.80 -8.23
CA SER A 38 19.09 -16.83 -7.19
C SER A 38 20.48 -17.13 -6.63
N GLU A 39 20.52 -17.66 -5.41
CA GLU A 39 21.69 -18.43 -4.97
C GLU A 39 22.01 -19.60 -5.93
N PRO A 40 23.26 -20.08 -5.97
CA PRO A 40 23.63 -21.27 -6.73
C PRO A 40 22.76 -22.47 -6.38
N LEU A 41 22.24 -23.15 -7.40
CA LEU A 41 21.37 -24.32 -7.25
C LEU A 41 22.06 -25.41 -6.43
N ASN A 42 21.42 -25.87 -5.36
CA ASN A 42 21.92 -26.96 -4.52
C ASN A 42 20.99 -28.17 -4.63
N TYR A 43 21.35 -29.14 -5.46
CA TYR A 43 20.50 -30.30 -5.74
C TYR A 43 20.20 -31.13 -4.51
N LYS A 44 21.11 -31.22 -3.54
CA LYS A 44 20.85 -31.94 -2.29
C LYS A 44 19.69 -31.30 -1.52
N ASN A 45 19.68 -29.97 -1.44
CA ASN A 45 18.61 -29.23 -0.78
C ASN A 45 17.31 -29.31 -1.58
N LEU A 46 17.37 -29.16 -2.91
CA LEU A 46 16.19 -29.22 -3.78
C LEU A 46 15.55 -30.62 -3.82
N LEU A 47 16.37 -31.68 -3.84
CA LEU A 47 15.88 -33.07 -3.72
C LEU A 47 15.22 -33.30 -2.36
N LYS A 48 15.79 -32.78 -1.27
CA LYS A 48 15.17 -32.87 0.07
C LYS A 48 13.84 -32.12 0.13
N LEU A 49 13.74 -30.97 -0.54
CA LEU A 49 12.51 -30.18 -0.61
C LEU A 49 11.41 -30.94 -1.37
N LEU A 50 11.74 -31.47 -2.55
CA LEU A 50 10.77 -32.16 -3.40
C LEU A 50 10.33 -33.51 -2.83
N ASN A 51 11.23 -34.21 -2.14
CA ASN A 51 10.91 -35.44 -1.44
C ASN A 51 10.49 -35.12 0.01
N GLY A 52 9.23 -34.72 0.19
CA GLY A 52 8.65 -34.57 1.52
C GLY A 52 8.53 -35.92 2.23
N LYS A 53 7.34 -36.52 2.21
CA LYS A 53 7.09 -37.86 2.79
C LYS A 53 7.46 -39.00 1.83
N GLU A 54 7.37 -38.74 0.53
CA GLU A 54 7.63 -39.71 -0.53
C GLU A 54 8.96 -39.42 -1.20
N HIS A 55 9.72 -40.47 -1.54
CA HIS A 55 11.00 -40.37 -2.24
C HIS A 55 10.83 -40.56 -3.76
N LYS A 56 10.19 -39.60 -4.41
CA LYS A 56 9.87 -39.60 -5.85
C LYS A 56 11.06 -39.17 -6.73
N PHE A 57 11.95 -38.33 -6.20
CA PHE A 57 13.12 -37.77 -6.89
C PHE A 57 14.42 -38.30 -6.28
N THR A 58 15.29 -38.88 -7.07
CA THR A 58 16.56 -39.46 -6.57
C THR A 58 17.77 -38.97 -7.35
N LEU A 59 17.58 -38.42 -8.54
CA LEU A 59 18.65 -38.07 -9.47
C LEU A 59 18.61 -36.59 -9.83
N GLY A 60 19.79 -35.97 -9.90
CA GLY A 60 19.95 -34.57 -10.30
C GLY A 60 19.31 -34.25 -11.66
N ARG A 61 19.37 -35.17 -12.62
CA ARG A 61 18.73 -35.00 -13.95
C ARG A 61 17.22 -34.75 -13.88
N GLN A 62 16.54 -35.22 -12.83
CA GLN A 62 15.12 -34.93 -12.64
C GLN A 62 14.93 -33.46 -12.26
N ILE A 63 15.81 -32.89 -11.43
CA ILE A 63 15.86 -31.44 -11.16
C ILE A 63 16.14 -30.67 -12.45
N ASN A 64 17.08 -31.11 -13.30
CA ASN A 64 17.30 -30.48 -14.61
C ASN A 64 16.02 -30.45 -15.45
N SER A 65 15.24 -31.54 -15.44
CA SER A 65 14.00 -31.65 -16.21
C SER A 65 12.96 -30.64 -15.73
N LEU A 66 12.78 -30.51 -14.41
CA LEU A 66 11.90 -29.50 -13.82
C LEU A 66 12.37 -28.06 -14.13
N ILE A 67 13.68 -27.81 -14.09
CA ILE A 67 14.24 -26.49 -14.46
C ILE A 67 14.01 -26.19 -15.94
N LYS A 68 14.10 -27.19 -16.83
CA LYS A 68 13.77 -27.02 -18.25
C LYS A 68 12.31 -26.65 -18.48
N GLU A 69 11.38 -27.21 -17.69
CA GLU A 69 9.98 -26.76 -17.72
C GLU A 69 9.87 -25.28 -17.33
N LEU A 70 10.56 -24.85 -16.27
CA LEU A 70 10.56 -23.45 -15.82
C LEU A 70 11.19 -22.50 -16.85
N LEU A 71 12.26 -22.92 -17.52
CA LEU A 71 12.88 -22.19 -18.63
C LEU A 71 11.90 -22.02 -19.79
N HIS A 72 11.16 -23.09 -20.13
CA HIS A 72 10.23 -23.09 -21.26
C HIS A 72 9.10 -22.06 -21.10
N VAL A 73 8.59 -21.88 -19.88
CA VAL A 73 7.54 -20.88 -19.59
C VAL A 73 8.09 -19.50 -19.20
N GLY A 74 9.42 -19.32 -19.22
CA GLY A 74 10.08 -18.06 -18.92
C GLY A 74 10.08 -17.65 -17.44
N LEU A 75 9.79 -18.56 -16.51
CA LEU A 75 9.84 -18.28 -15.06
C LEU A 75 11.27 -18.09 -14.55
N VAL A 76 12.24 -18.75 -15.19
CA VAL A 76 13.67 -18.65 -14.90
C VAL A 76 14.46 -18.54 -16.21
N SER A 77 15.69 -18.05 -16.11
CA SER A 77 16.69 -18.02 -17.19
C SER A 77 18.09 -18.16 -16.60
N PHE A 78 19.10 -18.50 -17.41
CA PHE A 78 20.50 -18.42 -16.99
C PHE A 78 21.09 -17.07 -17.39
N GLU A 79 21.97 -16.52 -16.55
CA GLU A 79 22.68 -15.27 -16.84
C GLU A 79 23.70 -15.43 -17.99
N GLN A 80 24.25 -16.63 -18.12
CA GLN A 80 25.21 -17.01 -19.15
C GLN A 80 24.65 -18.17 -19.95
N ASP A 81 25.13 -18.36 -21.18
CA ASP A 81 24.78 -19.55 -21.96
C ASP A 81 25.26 -20.80 -21.24
N VAL A 82 24.32 -21.70 -20.95
CA VAL A 82 24.57 -22.98 -20.29
C VAL A 82 24.13 -24.10 -21.23
N GLU A 83 25.01 -25.07 -21.43
CA GLU A 83 24.67 -26.29 -22.15
C GLU A 83 23.59 -27.08 -21.40
N LEU A 84 22.40 -27.19 -22.01
CA LEU A 84 21.23 -27.81 -21.40
C LEU A 84 21.37 -29.33 -21.15
N ASN A 85 22.42 -29.95 -21.67
CA ASN A 85 22.72 -31.37 -21.48
C ASN A 85 23.59 -31.63 -20.26
N HIS A 86 24.17 -30.59 -19.65
CA HIS A 86 24.99 -30.69 -18.45
C HIS A 86 24.19 -30.45 -17.16
N SER A 87 24.79 -30.78 -16.02
CA SER A 87 24.22 -30.50 -14.71
C SER A 87 24.06 -29.00 -14.48
N PHE A 88 22.91 -28.56 -13.95
CA PHE A 88 22.70 -27.18 -13.53
C PHE A 88 23.06 -26.96 -12.06
N ASN A 89 23.52 -28.00 -11.35
CA ASN A 89 23.92 -27.86 -9.95
C ASN A 89 25.07 -26.84 -9.83
N GLY A 90 24.97 -25.93 -8.86
CA GLY A 90 25.91 -24.84 -8.65
C GLY A 90 25.77 -23.67 -9.62
N LYS A 91 24.85 -23.72 -10.58
CA LYS A 91 24.54 -22.58 -11.47
C LYS A 91 23.53 -21.65 -10.80
N THR A 92 23.57 -20.37 -11.16
CA THR A 92 22.61 -19.35 -10.73
C THR A 92 21.52 -19.18 -11.78
N LEU A 93 20.31 -18.81 -11.33
CA LEU A 93 19.17 -18.50 -12.19
C LEU A 93 18.77 -17.05 -12.02
N VAL A 94 18.28 -16.44 -13.09
CA VAL A 94 17.61 -15.14 -13.08
C VAL A 94 16.10 -15.38 -13.15
N LEU A 95 15.32 -14.69 -12.33
CA LEU A 95 13.85 -14.74 -12.34
C LEU A 95 13.31 -13.48 -13.03
N PRO A 96 13.21 -13.46 -14.37
CA PRO A 96 12.93 -12.24 -15.14
C PRO A 96 11.57 -11.63 -14.78
N LEU A 97 10.58 -12.47 -14.45
CA LEU A 97 9.24 -12.04 -14.11
C LEU A 97 9.12 -11.46 -12.70
N THR A 98 10.17 -11.51 -11.87
CA THR A 98 10.14 -10.89 -10.53
C THR A 98 10.52 -9.41 -10.52
N LEU A 99 11.20 -8.94 -11.58
CA LEU A 99 11.60 -7.54 -11.76
C LEU A 99 10.48 -6.66 -12.32
N THR A 100 9.31 -7.23 -12.64
CA THR A 100 8.17 -6.41 -13.01
C THR A 100 7.87 -5.51 -11.82
N LYS A 101 8.18 -4.22 -11.94
CA LYS A 101 7.70 -3.18 -11.03
C LYS A 101 6.19 -3.34 -11.03
N ALA A 102 5.65 -4.03 -10.03
CA ALA A 102 4.24 -3.96 -9.75
C ALA A 102 3.91 -2.48 -9.77
N ASP A 103 2.91 -2.08 -10.55
CA ASP A 103 2.44 -0.70 -10.60
C ASP A 103 2.38 -0.21 -9.15
N ASP A 104 3.08 0.88 -8.81
CA ASP A 104 3.38 1.24 -7.41
C ASP A 104 2.10 1.22 -6.56
N TYR A 105 0.97 1.53 -7.19
CA TYR A 105 -0.39 1.42 -6.66
C TYR A 105 -0.79 0.03 -6.18
N SER A 106 -0.57 -1.02 -6.97
CA SER A 106 -0.94 -2.40 -6.62
C SER A 106 -0.25 -2.85 -5.33
N ARG A 107 0.99 -2.40 -5.09
CA ARG A 107 1.72 -2.71 -3.84
C ARG A 107 1.05 -2.10 -2.61
N LEU A 108 0.42 -0.94 -2.74
CA LEU A 108 -0.26 -0.26 -1.64
C LEU A 108 -1.43 -1.08 -1.06
N HIS A 109 -1.94 -2.06 -1.81
CA HIS A 109 -3.04 -2.95 -1.41
C HIS A 109 -2.60 -4.30 -0.83
N LEU A 110 -1.29 -4.63 -0.87
CA LEU A 110 -0.83 -6.00 -0.57
C LEU A 110 -0.23 -6.14 0.83
N GLU A 111 0.34 -5.07 1.37
CA GLU A 111 1.08 -5.10 2.63
C GLU A 111 0.21 -4.58 3.79
N TRP A 112 -0.26 -5.50 4.65
CA TRP A 112 -1.02 -5.19 5.85
C TRP A 112 -0.08 -4.86 7.01
N GLN A 113 -0.31 -3.71 7.65
CA GLN A 113 0.48 -3.25 8.77
C GLN A 113 -0.38 -2.54 9.82
N SER A 114 0.01 -2.68 11.09
CA SER A 114 -0.48 -1.83 12.17
C SER A 114 0.10 -0.42 12.02
N MET A 115 -0.59 0.58 12.60
CA MET A 115 -0.10 1.96 12.59
C MET A 115 1.29 2.06 13.24
N GLN A 116 2.17 2.87 12.64
CA GLN A 116 3.53 3.12 13.12
C GLN A 116 3.72 4.62 13.43
N LEU A 117 4.60 4.94 14.36
CA LEU A 117 4.85 6.34 14.77
C LEU A 117 5.40 7.21 13.61
N ASN A 118 6.18 6.60 12.73
CA ASN A 118 6.77 7.25 11.55
C ASN A 118 5.94 7.04 10.27
N TRP A 119 4.70 6.56 10.40
CA TRP A 119 3.83 6.36 9.24
C TRP A 119 3.60 7.67 8.49
N GLN A 120 3.58 7.59 7.17
CA GLN A 120 3.28 8.71 6.29
C GLN A 120 2.31 8.22 5.20
N PRO A 121 1.34 9.04 4.78
CA PRO A 121 0.50 8.72 3.64
C PRO A 121 1.35 8.65 2.36
N ASP A 122 0.99 7.76 1.44
CA ASP A 122 1.64 7.76 0.14
C ASP A 122 1.34 9.07 -0.62
N LYS A 123 2.39 9.73 -1.12
CA LYS A 123 2.30 11.09 -1.68
C LYS A 123 1.45 11.17 -2.94
N ARG A 124 1.46 10.13 -3.77
CA ARG A 124 0.66 10.11 -5.01
C ARG A 124 -0.77 9.74 -4.66
N LEU A 125 -0.95 8.71 -3.84
CA LEU A 125 -2.27 8.21 -3.44
C LEU A 125 -3.09 9.27 -2.69
N ILE A 126 -2.49 10.02 -1.76
CA ILE A 126 -3.23 11.05 -1.01
C ILE A 126 -3.79 12.14 -1.95
N GLN A 127 -3.05 12.50 -3.00
CA GLN A 127 -3.48 13.48 -4.00
C GLN A 127 -4.63 12.94 -4.84
N ASP A 128 -4.52 11.70 -5.31
CA ASP A 128 -5.54 11.06 -6.12
C ASP A 128 -6.84 10.88 -5.33
N LEU A 129 -6.74 10.37 -4.10
CA LEU A 129 -7.90 10.19 -3.22
C LEU A 129 -8.54 11.52 -2.83
N ALA A 130 -7.75 12.55 -2.54
CA ALA A 130 -8.29 13.88 -2.25
C ALA A 130 -9.09 14.45 -3.42
N LYS A 131 -8.56 14.35 -4.65
CA LYS A 131 -9.27 14.75 -5.88
C LYS A 131 -10.58 13.99 -6.04
N LEU A 132 -10.54 12.66 -5.91
CA LEU A 132 -11.74 11.81 -6.02
C LEU A 132 -12.79 12.14 -4.95
N MET A 133 -12.36 12.55 -3.75
CA MET A 133 -13.24 12.88 -2.65
C MET A 133 -13.70 14.34 -2.62
N GLY A 134 -13.24 15.16 -3.58
CA GLY A 134 -13.59 16.58 -3.70
C GLY A 134 -12.93 17.47 -2.65
N ILE A 135 -11.78 17.08 -2.10
CA ILE A 135 -11.02 17.90 -1.15
C ILE A 135 -10.09 18.82 -1.95
N ILE A 136 -10.38 20.12 -1.96
CA ILE A 136 -9.60 21.12 -2.72
C ILE A 136 -8.24 21.38 -2.05
N ASP A 137 -8.23 21.50 -0.71
CA ASP A 137 -7.01 21.63 0.09
C ASP A 137 -6.75 20.35 0.89
N TYR A 138 -5.91 19.49 0.30
CA TYR A 138 -5.50 18.21 0.90
C TYR A 138 -4.17 18.30 1.66
N GLN A 139 -3.58 19.50 1.73
CA GLN A 139 -2.41 19.69 2.56
C GLN A 139 -2.80 19.45 4.01
N HIS A 140 -1.94 18.71 4.70
CA HIS A 140 -2.10 18.37 6.10
C HIS A 140 -0.92 18.94 6.88
N THR A 141 -1.19 19.32 8.11
CA THR A 141 -0.16 19.74 9.06
C THR A 141 0.41 18.52 9.81
N ASP A 142 1.60 18.68 10.38
CA ASP A 142 2.21 17.65 11.23
C ASP A 142 1.32 17.30 12.44
N LEU A 143 0.57 18.29 12.96
CA LEU A 143 -0.40 18.08 14.04
C LEU A 143 -1.55 17.16 13.60
N GLU A 144 -2.11 17.40 12.41
CA GLU A 144 -3.21 16.58 11.90
C GLU A 144 -2.80 15.14 11.63
N LEU A 145 -1.58 14.94 11.14
CA LEU A 145 -0.99 13.62 10.97
C LEU A 145 -0.72 12.96 12.33
N GLY A 146 -0.14 13.70 13.28
CA GLY A 146 0.13 13.25 14.64
C GLY A 146 -1.12 12.79 15.37
N ASP A 147 -2.21 13.57 15.31
CA ASP A 147 -3.52 13.21 15.88
C ASP A 147 -4.03 11.87 15.32
N PHE A 148 -3.91 11.70 13.99
CA PHE A 148 -4.37 10.50 13.31
C PHE A 148 -3.55 9.28 13.73
N ILE A 149 -2.22 9.40 13.75
CA ILE A 149 -1.31 8.34 14.19
C ILE A 149 -1.59 7.98 15.66
N ALA A 150 -1.69 8.96 16.55
CA ALA A 150 -1.95 8.74 17.98
C ALA A 150 -3.28 8.00 18.22
N TYR A 151 -4.34 8.39 17.50
CA TYR A 151 -5.64 7.72 17.58
C TYR A 151 -5.56 6.23 17.20
N TRP A 152 -4.83 5.91 16.13
CA TRP A 152 -4.71 4.52 15.65
C TRP A 152 -3.64 3.70 16.37
N LEU A 153 -2.63 4.33 16.98
CA LEU A 153 -1.70 3.64 17.88
C LEU A 153 -2.41 3.12 19.15
N GLY A 154 -3.48 3.79 19.59
CA GLY A 154 -4.35 3.28 20.66
C GLY A 154 -5.20 2.07 20.29
N ARG A 155 -5.11 1.59 19.03
CA ARG A 155 -5.89 0.48 18.46
C ARG A 155 -4.98 -0.53 17.75
N PRO A 156 -4.08 -1.21 18.48
CA PRO A 156 -3.07 -2.10 17.88
C PRO A 156 -3.67 -3.28 17.10
N GLU A 157 -4.92 -3.65 17.38
CA GLU A 157 -5.67 -4.66 16.63
C GLU A 157 -6.04 -4.23 15.19
N SER A 158 -5.96 -2.94 14.89
CA SER A 158 -6.25 -2.40 13.57
C SER A 158 -5.08 -2.62 12.61
N HIS A 159 -5.28 -3.54 11.66
CA HIS A 159 -4.34 -3.84 10.59
C HIS A 159 -4.97 -3.40 9.28
N PHE A 160 -4.28 -2.53 8.55
CA PHE A 160 -4.74 -2.07 7.24
C PHE A 160 -3.55 -1.96 6.28
N THR A 161 -3.88 -1.98 5.01
CA THR A 161 -2.89 -1.75 3.95
C THR A 161 -2.51 -0.27 3.87
N GLN A 162 -1.38 0.05 3.24
CA GLN A 162 -0.97 1.44 3.01
C GLN A 162 -2.05 2.25 2.28
N PHE A 163 -2.75 1.61 1.34
CA PHE A 163 -3.89 2.19 0.65
C PHE A 163 -5.01 2.56 1.62
N GLN A 164 -5.44 1.61 2.44
CA GLN A 164 -6.55 1.79 3.39
C GLN A 164 -6.21 2.81 4.48
N TRP A 165 -4.95 2.84 4.95
CA TRP A 165 -4.50 3.85 5.91
C TRP A 165 -4.57 5.26 5.31
N THR A 166 -4.04 5.44 4.10
CA THR A 166 -4.09 6.72 3.38
C THR A 166 -5.55 7.12 3.11
N GLN A 167 -6.40 6.19 2.70
CA GLN A 167 -7.83 6.43 2.51
C GLN A 167 -8.51 6.92 3.78
N LYS A 168 -8.30 6.24 4.92
CA LYS A 168 -8.85 6.66 6.22
C LYS A 168 -8.35 8.05 6.63
N PHE A 169 -7.09 8.36 6.34
CA PHE A 169 -6.54 9.68 6.62
C PHE A 169 -7.20 10.77 5.76
N VAL A 170 -7.39 10.53 4.46
CA VAL A 170 -8.11 11.46 3.57
C VAL A 170 -9.56 11.66 4.03
N PHE A 171 -10.25 10.60 4.46
CA PHE A 171 -11.58 10.75 5.08
C PHE A 171 -11.55 11.61 6.35
N ASN A 172 -10.54 11.42 7.22
CA ASN A 172 -10.38 12.24 8.42
C ASN A 172 -10.18 13.72 8.07
N LEU A 173 -9.31 14.02 7.08
CA LEU A 173 -9.09 15.38 6.59
C LEU A 173 -10.38 15.99 6.03
N LYS A 174 -11.14 15.24 5.22
CA LYS A 174 -12.44 15.69 4.71
C LYS A 174 -13.38 16.08 5.84
N HIS A 175 -13.51 15.24 6.87
CA HIS A 175 -14.35 15.53 8.03
C HIS A 175 -13.89 16.78 8.77
N LYS A 176 -12.58 16.94 9.01
CA LYS A 176 -12.02 18.15 9.67
C LYS A 176 -12.30 19.41 8.85
N ARG A 177 -12.07 19.38 7.53
CA ARG A 177 -12.28 20.54 6.63
C ARG A 177 -13.77 20.91 6.52
N LEU A 178 -14.67 19.94 6.44
CA LEU A 178 -16.12 20.20 6.45
C LEU A 178 -16.59 20.76 7.81
N ALA A 179 -16.09 20.24 8.92
CA ALA A 179 -16.43 20.74 10.26
C ALA A 179 -15.93 22.18 10.48
N HIS A 180 -14.78 22.54 9.92
CA HIS A 180 -14.24 23.89 9.96
C HIS A 180 -14.96 24.87 9.00
N GLY A 181 -15.56 24.38 7.92
CA GLY A 181 -16.31 25.20 6.95
C GLY A 181 -17.66 25.74 7.44
N THR A 182 -18.14 25.30 8.61
CA THR A 182 -19.45 25.69 9.18
C THR A 182 -19.41 26.78 10.25
N SER A 183 -18.26 27.37 10.55
CA SER A 183 -18.14 28.38 11.62
C SER A 183 -17.60 29.71 11.09
N THR A 184 -18.50 30.65 10.81
CA THR A 184 -18.17 32.08 10.75
C THR A 184 -17.73 32.54 12.14
N VAL A 185 -16.44 32.48 12.43
CA VAL A 185 -15.86 33.04 13.67
C VAL A 185 -14.70 33.95 13.29
N HIS A 186 -14.97 35.25 13.23
CA HIS A 186 -13.93 36.27 13.16
C HIS A 186 -13.12 36.27 14.46
N LYS A 187 -11.80 36.13 14.34
CA LYS A 187 -10.85 36.03 15.44
C LYS A 187 -10.24 37.40 15.72
N VAL A 188 -10.36 37.91 16.95
CA VAL A 188 -9.51 39.00 17.45
C VAL A 188 -8.86 38.54 18.75
N GLY A 189 -7.56 38.24 18.70
CA GLY A 189 -6.76 37.84 19.87
C GLY A 189 -7.08 36.45 20.46
N GLN A 190 -6.70 36.26 21.73
CA GLN A 190 -6.75 34.97 22.45
C GLN A 190 -8.04 34.72 23.24
N GLN A 191 -9.06 35.59 23.15
CA GLN A 191 -10.29 35.44 23.92
C GLN A 191 -11.43 34.89 23.05
N LEU A 192 -12.01 33.77 23.47
CA LEU A 192 -13.25 33.23 22.91
C LEU A 192 -14.43 34.00 23.53
N VAL A 193 -15.00 34.94 22.77
CA VAL A 193 -16.25 35.60 23.14
C VAL A 193 -17.37 34.94 22.33
N GLN A 194 -18.32 34.28 22.99
CA GLN A 194 -19.60 33.95 22.35
C GLN A 194 -20.24 35.28 21.96
N ALA A 195 -20.54 35.46 20.67
CA ALA A 195 -21.31 36.60 20.21
C ALA A 195 -22.67 36.57 20.91
N LYS A 196 -22.81 37.33 22.01
CA LYS A 196 -24.12 37.73 22.49
C LYS A 196 -24.73 38.49 21.32
N ALA A 197 -25.90 38.05 20.86
CA ALA A 197 -26.74 38.81 19.96
C ALA A 197 -27.10 40.14 20.64
N GLY A 198 -26.21 41.13 20.50
CA GLY A 198 -26.50 42.50 20.79
C GLY A 198 -27.24 43.04 19.58
N ILE A 199 -28.57 42.99 19.62
CA ILE A 199 -29.40 43.85 18.79
C ILE A 199 -29.02 45.28 19.19
N VAL A 200 -28.05 45.87 18.49
CA VAL A 200 -27.87 47.31 18.51
C VAL A 200 -28.98 47.83 17.62
N ALA A 201 -30.04 48.36 18.23
CA ALA A 201 -31.00 49.15 17.50
C ALA A 201 -30.22 50.26 16.79
N ASP A 202 -30.26 50.26 15.46
CA ASP A 202 -29.72 51.33 14.63
C ASP A 202 -30.24 52.67 15.18
N GLU A 203 -29.39 53.69 15.27
CA GLU A 203 -29.78 55.04 15.68
C GLU A 203 -30.94 55.57 14.81
N ASN A 204 -31.06 55.11 13.56
CA ASN A 204 -32.22 55.40 12.73
C ASN A 204 -33.50 54.70 13.20
N ALA A 205 -33.42 53.47 13.73
CA ALA A 205 -34.55 52.75 14.29
C ALA A 205 -35.06 53.42 15.58
N LYS A 206 -34.15 53.91 16.45
CA LYS A 206 -34.53 54.73 17.61
C LYS A 206 -35.22 56.03 17.19
N LYS A 207 -34.67 56.76 16.23
CA LYS A 207 -35.27 58.01 15.70
C LYS A 207 -36.63 57.78 15.04
N LEU A 208 -36.81 56.64 14.37
CA LEU A 208 -38.09 56.22 13.80
C LEU A 208 -39.13 55.98 14.90
N VAL A 209 -38.77 55.24 15.96
CA VAL A 209 -39.68 54.98 17.09
C VAL A 209 -40.03 56.26 17.85
N GLU A 210 -39.08 57.17 18.08
CA GLU A 210 -39.36 58.48 18.70
C GLU A 210 -40.26 59.38 17.83
N LYS A 211 -40.11 59.32 16.50
CA LYS A 211 -40.93 60.10 15.57
C LYS A 211 -42.40 59.64 15.55
N TYR A 212 -42.65 58.36 15.81
CA TYR A 212 -44.00 57.78 15.79
C TYR A 212 -44.61 57.57 17.19
N SER A 213 -43.84 57.65 18.28
CA SER A 213 -44.37 57.50 19.64
C SER A 213 -45.02 58.76 20.21
N LYS A 214 -44.75 59.95 19.63
CA LYS A 214 -45.36 61.23 20.06
C LYS A 214 -46.70 61.56 19.42
N LYS A 215 -47.40 60.57 18.85
CA LYS A 215 -48.75 60.76 18.33
C LYS A 215 -49.63 59.58 18.73
N ASN A 216 -50.05 59.57 20.00
CA ASN A 216 -51.36 59.08 20.43
C ASN A 216 -51.54 59.41 21.92
N VAL A 217 -52.42 60.40 22.15
CA VAL A 217 -53.03 60.88 23.41
C VAL A 217 -52.14 61.71 24.32
#